data_AF-A0A6S6SQV7-F1
#
_entry.id   AF-A0A6S6SQV7-F1
#
_cell.length_a   1.000
_cell.length_b   1.000
_cell.length_c   1.000
_cell.angle_alpha   90.00
_cell.angle_beta   90.00
_cell.angle_gamma   90.00
#
_symmetry.space_group_name_H-M   'P 1'
#
loop_
_entity.id
_entity.type
_entity.pdbx_description
1 polymer ?
#
loop_
_entity_poly.entity_id
_entity_poly.type
_entity_poly.pdbx_seq_one_letter_code
_entity_poly.pdbx_strand_id
1 'polypeptide(L)' 'MRLTGEPSNEQIDDYNDKETPKKRKTIYLIIGALVLIGAVSFFLLKPNMMPSDYVGTTEEPGIVSKKVF' A
#
# COMPACT_ATOMS: atom_id res chain seq x y z
N MET A 1 -3.02 36.75 20.75
CA MET A 1 -1.71 37.02 21.38
C MET A 1 -0.78 35.91 20.91
N ARG A 2 0.26 36.21 20.14
CA ARG A 2 1.26 35.20 19.73
C ARG A 2 2.25 35.02 20.89
N LEU A 3 2.56 33.79 21.27
CA LEU A 3 3.54 33.51 22.32
C LEU A 3 4.92 33.92 21.79
N THR A 4 5.63 34.76 22.55
CA THR A 4 6.97 35.21 22.19
C THR A 4 7.91 34.00 22.19
N GLY A 5 8.36 33.57 21.00
CA GLY A 5 9.28 32.44 20.82
C GLY A 5 8.73 31.25 20.03
N GLU A 6 7.47 31.28 19.59
CA GLU A 6 6.95 30.21 18.71
C GLU A 6 7.50 30.36 17.29
N PRO A 7 8.00 29.26 16.68
CA PRO A 7 8.33 29.27 15.27
C PRO A 7 7.07 29.54 14.43
N SER A 8 7.15 30.51 13.53
CA SER A 8 6.12 30.79 12.54
C SER A 8 6.23 29.82 11.37
N ASN A 9 5.12 29.59 10.65
CA ASN A 9 5.11 28.69 9.50
C ASN A 9 6.12 29.12 8.43
N GLU A 10 6.39 30.41 8.31
CA GLU A 10 7.35 30.98 7.35
C GLU A 10 8.81 30.61 7.66
N GLN A 11 9.10 30.14 8.87
CA GLN A 11 10.41 29.64 9.29
C GLN A 11 10.65 28.18 8.85
N ILE A 12 9.63 27.50 8.36
CA ILE A 12 9.72 26.13 7.82
C ILE A 12 10.19 26.22 6.36
N ASP A 13 11.21 25.44 5.99
CA ASP A 13 11.93 25.58 4.71
C ASP A 13 11.08 25.22 3.47
N ASP A 14 10.13 24.32 3.63
CA ASP A 14 9.24 23.79 2.59
C ASP A 14 7.79 24.24 2.74
N TYR A 15 7.53 25.19 3.63
CA TYR A 15 6.19 25.75 3.79
C TYR A 15 5.81 26.63 2.59
N ASN A 16 4.57 26.46 2.12
CA ASN A 16 3.97 27.25 1.04
C ASN A 16 4.74 27.16 -0.29
N ASP A 17 4.90 25.94 -0.80
CA ASP A 17 5.55 25.63 -2.09
C ASP A 17 7.01 26.06 -2.22
N LYS A 18 7.66 26.38 -1.10
CA LYS A 18 9.08 26.74 -1.06
C LYS A 18 10.02 25.54 -1.25
N GLU A 19 9.52 24.31 -1.36
CA GLU A 19 10.40 23.19 -1.63
C GLU A 19 11.05 23.26 -3.01
N THR A 20 12.35 22.94 -3.05
CA THR A 20 13.07 22.89 -4.32
C THR A 20 12.47 21.84 -5.26
N PRO A 21 12.46 22.07 -6.59
CA PRO A 21 11.97 21.08 -7.56
C PRO A 21 12.67 19.72 -7.45
N LYS A 22 13.95 19.72 -7.01
CA LYS A 22 14.71 18.49 -6.77
C LYS A 22 14.14 17.69 -5.60
N LYS A 23 13.89 18.33 -4.44
CA LYS A 23 13.26 17.70 -3.26
C LYS A 23 11.91 17.11 -3.63
N ARG A 24 11.08 17.87 -4.35
CA ARG A 24 9.75 17.44 -4.82
C ARG A 24 9.82 16.18 -5.71
N LYS A 25 10.73 16.16 -6.70
CA LYS A 25 10.95 14.99 -7.57
C LYS A 25 11.44 13.77 -6.80
N THR A 26 12.34 13.96 -5.83
CA THR A 26 12.82 12.86 -4.97
C THR A 26 11.67 12.26 -4.17
N ILE A 27 10.78 13.07 -3.60
CA ILE A 27 9.62 12.59 -2.85
C ILE A 27 8.69 11.78 -3.76
N TYR A 28 8.36 12.29 -4.96
CA TYR A 28 7.54 11.55 -5.92
C TYR A 28 8.17 10.23 -6.35
N LEU A 29 9.49 10.18 -6.51
CA LEU A 29 10.22 8.95 -6.81
C LEU A 29 10.09 7.94 -5.67
N ILE A 30 10.27 8.38 -4.42
CA ILE A 30 10.12 7.51 -3.23
C ILE A 30 8.69 6.98 -3.13
N ILE A 31 7.68 7.85 -3.27
CA ILE A 31 6.27 7.43 -3.25
C ILE A 31 6.00 6.42 -4.36
N GLY A 32 6.46 6.72 -5.59
CA GLY A 32 6.32 5.81 -6.73
C GLY A 32 6.98 4.45 -6.48
N ALA A 33 8.18 4.43 -5.89
CA ALA A 33 8.88 3.20 -5.54
C ALA A 33 8.11 2.37 -4.51
N LEU A 34 7.57 3.00 -3.46
CA LEU A 34 6.77 2.31 -2.44
C LEU A 34 5.48 1.72 -3.03
N VAL A 35 4.78 2.47 -3.88
CA VAL A 35 3.58 1.99 -4.56
C VAL A 35 3.91 0.81 -5.47
N LEU A 36 5.01 0.89 -6.23
CA LEU A 36 5.46 -0.18 -7.10
C LEU A 36 5.83 -1.44 -6.33
N ILE A 37 6.55 -1.32 -5.21
CA ILE A 37 6.88 -2.45 -4.32
C ILE A 37 5.59 -3.07 -3.77
N GLY A 38 4.63 -2.26 -3.33
CA GLY A 38 3.33 -2.74 -2.83
C GLY A 38 2.55 -3.50 -3.90
N ALA A 39 2.48 -2.96 -5.12
CA ALA A 39 1.80 -3.60 -6.25
C ALA A 39 2.47 -4.93 -6.66
N VAL A 40 3.80 -4.95 -6.74
CA VAL A 40 4.58 -6.16 -7.04
C VAL A 40 4.37 -7.20 -5.95
N SER A 41 4.46 -6.80 -4.68
CA SER A 41 4.26 -7.71 -3.54
C SER A 41 2.84 -8.28 -3.54
N PHE A 42 1.81 -7.48 -3.82
CA PHE A 42 0.44 -7.96 -3.94
C PHE A 42 0.27 -9.00 -5.06
N PHE A 43 0.93 -8.80 -6.21
CA PHE A 43 0.84 -9.73 -7.32
C PHE A 43 1.60 -11.04 -7.06
N LEU A 44 2.81 -10.96 -6.50
CA LEU A 44 3.67 -12.12 -6.24
C LEU A 44 3.23 -12.92 -5.03
N LEU A 45 2.81 -12.25 -3.96
CA LEU A 45 2.40 -12.88 -2.71
C LEU A 45 0.91 -13.20 -2.69
N LYS A 46 0.21 -13.20 -3.83
CA LYS A 46 -1.16 -13.71 -3.89
C LYS A 46 -1.17 -15.08 -3.24
N PRO A 47 -1.67 -15.21 -2.00
CA PRO A 47 -1.85 -16.53 -1.48
C PRO A 47 -3.02 -17.07 -2.30
N ASN A 48 -2.87 -18.26 -2.87
CA ASN A 48 -4.02 -19.03 -3.34
C ASN A 48 -4.86 -19.35 -2.09
N MET A 49 -5.54 -18.35 -1.51
CA MET A 49 -6.44 -18.46 -0.37
C MET A 49 -7.80 -18.95 -0.85
N MET A 50 -7.80 -19.99 -1.68
CA MET A 50 -8.86 -20.96 -1.57
C MET A 50 -8.26 -22.07 -0.73
N PRO A 51 -8.62 -22.17 0.56
CA PRO A 51 -8.59 -23.48 1.20
C PRO A 51 -9.27 -24.43 0.23
N SER A 52 -8.63 -25.54 -0.12
CA SER A 52 -9.34 -26.60 -0.82
C SER A 52 -10.39 -27.11 0.17
N ASP A 53 -11.62 -26.62 0.08
CA ASP A 53 -12.78 -27.08 0.86
C ASP A 53 -13.19 -28.53 0.46
N TYR A 54 -12.28 -29.29 -0.15
CA TYR A 54 -12.51 -30.69 -0.47
C TYR A 54 -12.26 -31.55 0.76
N VAL A 55 -13.34 -31.83 1.48
CA VAL A 55 -13.39 -32.88 2.49
C VAL A 55 -13.96 -34.11 1.80
N GLY A 56 -13.12 -35.04 1.34
CA GLY A 56 -13.55 -36.26 0.67
C GLY A 56 -12.41 -37.22 0.37
N THR A 57 -12.73 -38.49 0.15
CA THR A 57 -11.81 -39.50 -0.41
C THR A 57 -12.20 -39.82 -1.85
N THR A 58 -11.41 -40.61 -2.58
CA THR A 58 -11.76 -41.06 -3.93
C THR A 58 -13.03 -41.92 -3.94
N GLU A 59 -13.25 -42.66 -2.85
CA GLU A 59 -14.42 -43.53 -2.65
C GLU A 59 -15.64 -42.75 -2.12
N GLU A 60 -15.42 -41.66 -1.37
CA GLU A 60 -16.45 -40.78 -0.82
C GLU A 60 -16.09 -39.31 -1.07
N PRO A 61 -16.36 -38.76 -2.27
CA PRO A 61 -16.17 -37.35 -2.52
C PRO A 61 -17.21 -36.59 -1.69
N GLY A 62 -16.78 -35.81 -0.70
CA GLY A 62 -17.72 -35.00 0.07
C GLY A 62 -18.27 -33.83 -0.73
N ILE A 63 -18.63 -32.74 -0.06
CA ILE A 63 -19.46 -31.69 -0.67
C ILE A 63 -18.70 -30.96 -1.78
N VAL A 64 -19.09 -31.21 -3.04
CA VAL A 64 -18.58 -30.50 -4.21
C VAL A 64 -19.24 -29.12 -4.27
N SER A 65 -18.63 -28.11 -3.67
CA SER A 65 -19.07 -26.72 -3.85
C SER A 65 -18.75 -26.26 -5.28
N LYS A 66 -19.72 -26.42 -6.19
CA LYS A 66 -19.68 -25.82 -7.52
C LYS A 66 -19.87 -24.31 -7.37
N LYS A 67 -18.83 -23.53 -7.63
CA LYS A 67 -18.95 -22.07 -7.76
C LYS A 67 -19.84 -21.78 -8.97
N VAL A 68 -21.08 -21.39 -8.73
CA VAL A 68 -21.96 -20.83 -9.77
C VAL A 68 -21.51 -19.39 -9.97
N PHE A 69 -21.04 -19.10 -11.18
CA PHE A 69 -20.68 -17.75 -11.62
C PHE A 69 -21.93 -16.90 -11.78
#